data_AF-A0AAD7RAN2-F1
#
_entry.id   AF-A0AAD7RAN2-F1
#
_cell.length_a   1.000
_cell.length_b   1.000
_cell.length_c   1.000
_cell.angle_alpha   90.00
_cell.angle_beta   90.00
_cell.angle_gamma   90.00
#
_symmetry.space_group_name_H-M   'P 1'
#
loop_
_entity.id
_entity.type
_entity.pdbx_description
1 polymer ?
#
loop_
_entity_poly.entity_id
_entity_poly.type
_entity_poly.pdbx_seq_one_letter_code
_entity_poly.pdbx_strand_id
1 'polypeptide(L)'
;MAVWCNACSALLFAVIQGFLAKDLQAEALSKLDQRVKSAAEQFMKILEQMDSMSLPENFSDCRMKKKGLIKLVQDFLAQCDRIEAGISDHLAKIQSKNLALAD
;
A
#
# COMPACT_ATOMS: atom_id res chain seq x y z
N MET A 1 2.71 10.91 -6.06
CA MET A 1 1.87 9.91 -5.36
C MET A 1 0.93 9.14 -6.30
N ALA A 2 0.19 9.77 -7.23
CA ALA A 2 -0.67 9.05 -8.20
C ALA A 2 0.08 7.98 -9.03
N VAL A 3 1.34 8.24 -9.41
CA VAL A 3 2.20 7.29 -10.12
C VAL A 3 2.51 6.04 -9.28
N TRP A 4 2.61 6.19 -7.96
CA TRP A 4 2.94 5.10 -7.05
C TRP A 4 1.76 4.13 -6.85
N CYS A 5 0.54 4.66 -6.75
CA CYS A 5 -0.68 3.85 -6.68
C CYS A 5 -0.94 3.08 -7.99
N ASN A 6 -0.77 3.74 -9.15
CA ASN A 6 -0.94 3.07 -10.44
C ASN A 6 0.15 2.02 -10.69
N ALA A 7 1.40 2.29 -10.31
CA ALA A 7 2.48 1.31 -10.47
C ALA A 7 2.33 0.10 -9.52
N CYS A 8 1.95 0.30 -8.25
CA CYS A 8 1.73 -0.82 -7.32
C CYS A 8 0.50 -1.65 -7.72
N SER A 9 -0.60 -1.01 -8.12
CA SER A 9 -1.79 -1.72 -8.61
C SER A 9 -1.48 -2.51 -9.88
N ALA A 10 -0.78 -1.91 -10.86
CA ALA A 10 -0.39 -2.59 -12.09
C ALA A 10 0.58 -3.76 -11.82
N LEU A 11 1.52 -3.62 -10.89
CA LEU A 11 2.43 -4.71 -10.51
C LEU A 11 1.68 -5.84 -9.83
N LEU A 12 0.75 -5.52 -8.91
CA LEU A 12 -0.10 -6.53 -8.26
C LEU A 12 -0.90 -7.30 -9.32
N PHE A 13 -1.56 -6.61 -10.24
CA PHE A 13 -2.29 -7.25 -11.35
C PHE A 13 -1.40 -8.13 -12.23
N ALA A 14 -0.20 -7.67 -12.58
CA ALA A 14 0.73 -8.44 -13.42
C ALA A 14 1.19 -9.73 -12.73
N VAL A 15 1.41 -9.69 -11.42
CA VAL A 15 1.81 -10.88 -10.65
C VAL A 15 0.63 -11.84 -10.47
N ILE A 16 -0.57 -11.31 -10.22
CA ILE A 16 -1.81 -12.08 -10.05
C ILE A 16 -2.23 -12.80 -11.35
N GLN A 17 -2.01 -12.17 -12.51
CA GLN A 17 -2.36 -12.72 -13.83
C GLN A 17 -1.47 -13.91 -14.26
N GLY A 18 -0.51 -14.33 -13.43
CA GLY A 18 0.14 -15.62 -13.61
C GLY A 18 1.30 -15.63 -14.62
N PHE A 19 1.83 -14.48 -15.02
CA PHE A 19 2.90 -14.38 -16.03
C PHE A 19 4.26 -14.90 -15.55
N LEU A 20 4.44 -15.20 -14.27
CA LEU A 20 5.70 -15.67 -13.68
C LEU A 20 5.53 -17.06 -13.03
N ALA A 21 6.63 -17.82 -12.91
CA ALA A 21 6.65 -19.06 -12.13
C ALA A 21 6.31 -18.79 -10.64
N LYS A 22 5.72 -19.76 -9.93
CA LYS A 22 5.20 -19.57 -8.56
C LYS A 22 6.25 -19.04 -7.57
N ASP A 23 7.49 -19.51 -7.66
CA ASP A 23 8.58 -19.04 -6.78
C ASP A 23 8.96 -17.59 -7.07
N LEU A 24 8.99 -17.22 -8.35
CA LEU A 24 9.22 -15.83 -8.79
C LEU A 24 8.05 -14.91 -8.44
N GLN A 25 6.81 -15.41 -8.46
CA GLN A 25 5.63 -14.67 -7.98
C GLN A 25 5.74 -14.40 -6.49
N ALA A 26 6.08 -15.41 -5.67
CA ALA A 26 6.23 -15.24 -4.23
C ALA A 26 7.34 -14.22 -3.89
N GLU A 27 8.47 -14.25 -4.61
CA GLU A 27 9.54 -13.27 -4.44
C GLU A 27 9.09 -11.85 -4.85
N ALA A 28 8.39 -11.72 -5.99
CA ALA A 28 7.87 -10.43 -6.45
C ALA A 28 6.81 -9.86 -5.49
N LEU A 29 5.91 -10.70 -4.96
CA LEU A 29 4.92 -10.34 -3.95
C LEU A 29 5.60 -9.90 -2.65
N SER A 30 6.63 -10.61 -2.20
CA SER A 30 7.40 -10.23 -0.99
C SER A 30 8.10 -8.87 -1.15
N LYS A 31 8.70 -8.61 -2.32
CA LYS A 31 9.30 -7.30 -2.62
C LYS A 31 8.25 -6.18 -2.71
N LEU A 32 7.06 -6.48 -3.25
CA LEU A 32 5.96 -5.52 -3.30
C LEU A 32 5.41 -5.23 -1.89
N ASP A 33 5.24 -6.25 -1.05
CA ASP A 33 4.82 -6.12 0.35
C ASP A 33 5.74 -5.17 1.14
N GLN A 34 7.06 -5.38 1.03
CA GLN A 34 8.04 -4.49 1.67
C GLN A 34 7.94 -3.04 1.18
N ARG A 35 7.71 -2.83 -0.12
CA ARG A 35 7.54 -1.47 -0.69
C ARG A 35 6.26 -0.81 -0.19
N VAL A 36 5.17 -1.58 -0.07
CA VAL A 36 3.89 -1.09 0.43
C VAL A 36 4.00 -0.68 1.89
N LYS A 37 4.62 -1.52 2.73
CA LYS A 37 4.89 -1.23 4.14
C LYS A 37 5.76 0.02 4.32
N SER A 38 6.84 0.14 3.55
CA SER A 38 7.71 1.33 3.62
C SER A 38 6.98 2.62 3.24
N ALA A 39 6.09 2.59 2.25
CA ALA A 39 5.29 3.75 1.91
C ALA A 39 4.21 4.07 2.94
N ALA A 40 3.56 3.05 3.51
CA ALA A 40 2.61 3.23 4.61
C ALA A 40 3.29 3.92 5.81
N GLU A 41 4.52 3.52 6.17
CA GLU A 41 5.31 4.20 7.19
C GLU A 41 5.61 5.66 6.84
N GLN A 42 5.94 5.97 5.58
CA GLN A 42 6.14 7.36 5.16
C GLN A 42 4.85 8.18 5.26
N PHE A 43 3.70 7.61 4.90
CA PHE A 43 2.41 8.27 5.06
C PHE A 43 2.06 8.52 6.53
N MET A 44 2.33 7.56 7.42
CA MET A 44 2.17 7.73 8.87
C MET A 44 3.03 8.88 9.41
N LYS A 45 4.32 8.96 9.02
CA LYS A 45 5.18 10.10 9.40
C LYS A 45 4.65 11.43 8.90
N ILE A 46 4.09 11.47 7.69
CA ILE A 46 3.48 12.69 7.13
C ILE A 46 2.23 13.08 7.94
N LEU A 47 1.40 12.11 8.36
CA LEU A 47 0.25 12.37 9.23
C LEU A 47 0.68 12.92 10.58
N GLU A 48 1.66 12.30 11.23
CA GLU A 48 2.20 12.76 12.53
C GLU A 48 2.76 14.18 12.43
N GLN A 49 3.53 14.47 11.38
CA GLN A 49 4.02 15.82 11.11
C GLN A 49 2.87 16.80 10.90
N MET A 50 1.86 16.43 10.10
CA MET A 50 0.70 17.29 9.89
C MET A 50 -0.04 17.55 11.19
N ASP A 51 -0.30 16.53 12.01
CA ASP A 51 -1.03 16.67 13.27
C ASP A 51 -0.28 17.55 14.27
N SER A 52 1.06 17.46 14.32
CA SER A 52 1.90 18.33 15.15
C SER A 52 1.87 19.81 14.75
N MET A 53 1.49 20.15 13.49
CA MET A 53 1.38 21.54 13.06
C MET A 53 0.15 22.22 13.66
N SER A 54 0.33 23.06 14.67
CA SER A 54 -0.70 23.98 15.15
C SER A 54 -0.82 25.19 14.21
N LEU A 55 -2.01 25.42 13.65
CA LEU A 55 -2.30 26.60 12.83
C LEU A 55 -3.18 27.58 13.63
N PRO A 56 -2.86 28.89 13.66
CA PRO A 56 -3.68 29.87 14.35
C PRO A 56 -5.10 29.94 13.75
N GLU A 57 -6.08 30.35 14.56
CA GLU A 57 -7.49 30.34 14.15
C GLU A 57 -7.80 31.24 12.95
N ASN A 58 -6.96 32.26 12.75
CA ASN A 58 -7.11 33.26 11.71
C ASN A 58 -6.77 32.71 10.30
N PHE A 59 -6.21 31.49 10.22
CA PHE A 59 -5.76 30.84 8.98
C PHE A 59 -6.73 29.74 8.54
N SER A 60 -8.00 30.09 8.29
CA SER A 60 -9.05 29.14 7.88
C SER A 60 -8.69 28.36 6.61
N ASP A 61 -8.10 29.02 5.61
CA ASP A 61 -7.73 28.39 4.34
C ASP A 61 -6.61 27.35 4.51
N CYS A 62 -5.60 27.67 5.33
CA CYS A 62 -4.53 26.72 5.65
C CYS A 62 -5.07 25.52 6.44
N ARG A 63 -6.00 25.73 7.38
CA ARG A 63 -6.65 24.64 8.12
C ARG A 63 -7.46 23.73 7.20
N MET A 64 -8.17 24.32 6.24
CA MET A 64 -8.94 23.56 5.25
C MET A 64 -8.02 22.74 4.32
N LYS A 65 -6.92 23.34 3.84
CA LYS A 65 -5.90 22.62 3.05
C LYS A 65 -5.24 21.50 3.86
N LYS A 66 -4.87 21.75 5.11
CA LYS A 66 -4.31 20.73 6.03
C LYS A 66 -5.27 19.55 6.16
N LYS A 67 -6.55 19.81 6.42
CA LYS A 67 -7.58 18.76 6.51
C LYS A 67 -7.74 17.98 5.19
N GLY A 68 -7.67 18.65 4.05
CA GLY A 68 -7.70 18.02 2.74
C GLY A 68 -6.49 17.09 2.50
N LEU A 69 -5.29 17.52 2.88
CA LEU A 69 -4.08 16.70 2.80
C LEU A 69 -4.12 15.51 3.74
N ILE A 70 -4.57 15.68 4.99
CA ILE A 70 -4.77 14.58 5.94
C ILE A 70 -5.69 13.52 5.33
N LYS A 71 -6.84 13.94 4.79
CA LYS A 71 -7.79 13.02 4.16
C LYS A 71 -7.17 12.28 2.98
N LEU A 72 -6.42 12.98 2.13
CA LEU A 72 -5.74 12.37 0.99
C LEU A 72 -4.70 11.32 1.42
N VAL A 73 -3.92 11.60 2.47
CA VAL A 73 -2.93 10.65 3.01
C VAL A 73 -3.62 9.43 3.64
N GLN A 74 -4.73 9.63 4.35
CA GLN A 74 -5.55 8.53 4.87
C GLN A 74 -6.14 7.65 3.76
N ASP A 75 -6.61 8.27 2.66
CA ASP A 75 -7.09 7.53 1.49
C ASP A 75 -5.96 6.72 0.84
N PHE A 76 -4.71 7.18 0.88
CA PHE A 76 -3.55 6.41 0.42
C PHE A 76 -3.17 5.27 1.36
N LEU A 77 -3.25 5.46 2.68
CA LEU A 77 -3.06 4.37 3.66
C LEU A 77 -4.08 3.25 3.46
N ALA A 78 -5.36 3.61 3.31
CA ALA A 78 -6.42 2.63 3.03
C ALA A 78 -6.19 1.87 1.70
N GLN A 79 -5.52 2.48 0.73
CA GLN A 79 -5.10 1.78 -0.50
C GLN A 79 -3.93 0.84 -0.26
N CYS A 80 -2.97 1.22 0.59
CA CYS A 80 -1.87 0.34 1.00
C CYS A 80 -2.43 -0.91 1.69
N ASP A 81 -3.39 -0.76 2.62
CA ASP A 81 -4.02 -1.88 3.32
C ASP A 81 -4.69 -2.87 2.36
N ARG A 82 -5.39 -2.36 1.33
CA ARG A 82 -6.04 -3.21 0.31
C ARG A 82 -5.01 -3.98 -0.51
N ILE A 83 -3.90 -3.34 -0.86
CA ILE A 83 -2.81 -3.99 -1.62
C ILE A 83 -2.15 -5.07 -0.75
N GLU A 84 -1.85 -4.77 0.52
CA GLU A 84 -1.28 -5.73 1.47
C GLU A 84 -2.19 -6.94 1.70
N ALA A 85 -3.50 -6.71 1.83
CA ALA A 85 -4.50 -7.78 1.90
C ALA A 85 -4.51 -8.64 0.61
N GLY A 86 -4.44 -8.01 -0.57
CA GLY A 86 -4.38 -8.72 -1.85
C GLY A 86 -3.11 -9.55 -2.02
N ILE A 87 -1.96 -9.03 -1.56
CA ILE A 87 -0.69 -9.75 -1.56
C ILE A 87 -0.75 -10.97 -0.63
N SER A 88 -1.26 -10.78 0.59
CA SER A 88 -1.37 -11.85 1.59
C SER A 88 -2.29 -12.99 1.12
N ASP A 89 -3.44 -12.64 0.54
CA ASP A 89 -4.37 -13.62 -0.05
C ASP A 89 -3.72 -14.42 -1.20
N HIS A 90 -2.95 -13.75 -2.07
CA HIS A 90 -2.23 -14.42 -3.15
C HIS A 90 -1.09 -15.32 -2.66
N LEU A 91 -0.32 -14.89 -1.65
CA LEU A 91 0.71 -15.72 -1.04
C LEU A 91 0.12 -16.98 -0.40
N ALA A 92 -1.00 -16.85 0.31
CA ALA A 92 -1.71 -17.98 0.90
C ALA A 92 -2.20 -18.98 -0.17
N LYS A 93 -2.70 -18.50 -1.31
CA LYS A 93 -3.11 -19.34 -2.45
C LYS A 93 -1.94 -20.08 -3.11
N ILE A 94 -0.77 -19.45 -3.19
CA ILE A 94 0.45 -20.11 -3.71
C ILE A 94 0.89 -21.22 -2.74
N GLN A 95 0.88 -20.95 -1.43
CA GLN A 95 1.26 -21.93 -0.41
C GLN A 95 0.28 -23.12 -0.32
N SER A 96 -1.04 -22.89 -0.36
CA SER A 96 -2.04 -23.96 -0.25
C SER A 96 -1.98 -24.96 -1.41
N LYS A 97 -1.68 -24.49 -2.63
CA LYS A 97 -1.50 -25.36 -3.81
C LYS A 97 -0.20 -26.17 -3.79
N ASN A 98 0.83 -25.71 -3.07
CA ASN A 98 2.08 -26.46 -2.94
C ASN A 98 1.94 -27.59 -1.91
N LEU A 99 1.12 -27.41 -0.86
CA LEU A 99 0.82 -28.46 0.11
C LEU A 99 0.01 -29.61 -0.54
N ALA A 100 -0.94 -29.29 -1.42
CA ALA A 100 -1.79 -30.27 -2.09
C ALA A 100 -1.11 -31.09 -3.22
N LEU A 101 0.13 -30.76 -3.58
CA LEU A 101 0.95 -31.51 -4.56
C LEU A 101 2.02 -32.38 -3.88
N ALA A 102 2.11 -32.33 -2.55
CA ALA A 102 3.08 -33.08 -1.76
C ALA A 102 2.48 -34.36 -1.13
N ASP A 103 1.22 -34.68 -1.45
CA ASP A 103 0.53 -35.94 -1.12
C ASP A 103 0.33 -36.81 -2.39
#